data_AF-A0A960D6T3-F1
#
_entry.id   AF-A0A960D6T3-F1
#
_cell.length_a   1.000
_cell.length_b   1.000
_cell.length_c   1.000
_cell.angle_alpha   90.00
_cell.angle_beta   90.00
_cell.angle_gamma   90.00
#
_symmetry.space_group_name_H-M   'P 1'
#
loop_
_entity.id
_entity.type
_entity.pdbx_description
1 polymer ?
#
loop_
_entity_poly.entity_id
_entity_poly.type
_entity_poly.pdbx_seq_one_letter_code
_entity_poly.pdbx_strand_id
1 'polypeptide(L)' 'MTITLDGKTVSVPLNAKETLLESARRGGLVPPYSCEAGNCGTCIATVKEGKVTMRLNKVLSDEEIEEGL' A
#
# COMPACT_ATOMS: atom_id res chain seq x y z
N MET A 1 0.17 4.13 11.80
CA MET A 1 -0.44 4.07 10.46
C MET A 1 -1.67 3.18 10.54
N THR A 2 -2.75 3.52 9.86
CA THR A 2 -3.98 2.72 9.79
C THR A 2 -4.13 2.12 8.40
N ILE A 3 -4.49 0.84 8.32
CA ILE A 3 -4.71 0.13 7.06
C ILE A 3 -6.08 -0.54 7.14
N THR A 4 -6.89 -0.37 6.09
CA THR A 4 -8.20 -1.00 5.96
C THR A 4 -8.19 -1.95 4.77
N LEU A 5 -8.56 -3.21 4.99
CA LEU A 5 -8.71 -4.23 3.95
C LEU A 5 -9.97 -5.05 4.24
N ASP A 6 -10.85 -5.21 3.25
CA ASP A 6 -12.10 -5.97 3.37
C ASP A 6 -12.94 -5.58 4.61
N GLY A 7 -13.00 -4.28 4.91
CA GLY A 7 -13.71 -3.73 6.08
C GLY A 7 -13.00 -3.91 7.42
N LYS A 8 -11.88 -4.63 7.49
CA LYS A 8 -11.05 -4.77 8.69
C LYS A 8 -10.00 -3.67 8.74
N THR A 9 -10.03 -2.87 9.81
CA THR A 9 -9.05 -1.81 10.07
C THR A 9 -8.05 -2.26 11.13
N VAL A 10 -6.75 -2.07 10.87
CA VAL A 10 -5.68 -2.33 11.83
C VAL A 10 -4.78 -1.10 11.98
N SER A 11 -4.34 -0.85 13.21
CA SER A 11 -3.32 0.15 13.52
C SER A 11 -1.96 -0.52 13.62
N VAL A 12 -1.06 -0.14 12.73
CA VAL A 12 0.30 -0.68 12.65
C VAL A 12 1.32 0.41 12.97
N PRO A 13 2.30 0.18 13.86
CA PRO A 13 3.42 1.09 14.05
C PRO A 13 4.18 1.31 12.74
N LEU A 14 4.52 2.57 12.46
CA LEU A 14 5.26 2.93 11.25
C LEU A 14 6.69 2.37 11.36
N ASN A 15 7.15 1.71 10.30
CA ASN A 15 8.53 1.29 10.13
C ASN A 15 9.02 1.77 8.76
N ALA A 16 9.93 2.75 8.74
CA ALA A 16 10.41 3.35 7.49
C ALA A 16 11.15 2.37 6.56
N LYS A 17 11.57 1.21 7.07
CA LYS A 17 12.22 0.16 6.29
C LYS A 17 11.23 -0.79 5.61
N GLU A 18 9.96 -0.77 6.03
CA GLU A 18 8.90 -1.61 5.48
C GLU A 18 8.07 -0.84 4.43
N THR A 19 7.54 -1.59 3.47
CA THR A 19 6.48 -1.17 2.58
C THR A 19 5.12 -1.24 3.28
N LEU A 20 4.10 -0.63 2.67
CA LEU A 20 2.71 -0.76 3.14
C LEU A 20 2.23 -2.21 3.08
N LEU A 21 2.66 -2.97 2.08
CA LEU A 21 2.34 -4.39 1.91
C LEU A 21 2.87 -5.23 3.09
N GLU A 22 4.14 -5.05 3.45
CA GLU A 22 4.77 -5.72 4.59
C GLU A 22 4.12 -5.29 5.92
N SER A 23 3.83 -3.99 6.07
CA SER A 23 3.15 -3.45 7.25
C SER A 23 1.74 -4.04 7.42
N ALA A 24 0.98 -4.19 6.34
CA ALA A 24 -0.35 -4.82 6.35
C ALA A 24 -0.27 -6.28 6.80
N ARG A 25 0.66 -7.06 6.24
CA ARG A 25 0.89 -8.45 6.62
C ARG A 25 1.28 -8.59 8.09
N ARG A 26 2.19 -7.73 8.58
CA ARG A 26 2.57 -7.67 10.00
C ARG A 26 1.40 -7.31 10.92
N GLY A 27 0.47 -6.49 10.43
CA GLY A 27 -0.80 -6.18 11.09
C GLY A 27 -1.84 -7.32 11.06
N GLY A 28 -1.52 -8.48 10.46
CA GLY A 28 -2.42 -9.62 10.36
C GLY A 28 -3.50 -9.46 9.28
N LEU A 29 -3.22 -8.66 8.25
CA LEU A 29 -4.02 -8.59 7.02
C LEU A 29 -3.39 -9.48 5.93
N VAL A 30 -4.20 -9.91 4.96
CA VAL A 30 -3.73 -10.71 3.82
C VAL A 30 -4.05 -9.96 2.51
N PRO A 31 -3.35 -8.84 2.23
CA PRO A 31 -3.57 -8.07 1.01
C PRO A 31 -3.20 -8.90 -0.23
N PRO A 32 -3.90 -8.69 -1.36
CA PRO A 32 -3.54 -9.31 -2.62
C PRO A 32 -2.14 -8.85 -3.07
N TYR A 33 -1.35 -9.77 -3.63
CA TYR A 33 0.00 -9.49 -4.10
C TYR A 33 0.41 -10.46 -5.22
N SER A 34 1.48 -10.10 -5.95
CA SER A 34 2.11 -11.00 -6.93
C SER A 34 3.62 -10.73 -7.03
N CYS A 35 4.06 -9.61 -7.61
CA CYS A 35 5.50 -9.41 -7.88
C CYS A 35 6.33 -8.86 -6.72
N GLU A 36 5.70 -8.13 -5.79
CA GLU A 36 6.37 -7.37 -4.70
C GLU A 36 7.47 -6.39 -5.15
N ALA A 37 7.55 -6.11 -6.45
CA ALA A 37 8.60 -5.30 -7.07
C ALA A 37 8.08 -4.03 -7.75
N GLY A 38 6.77 -3.74 -7.71
CA GLY A 38 6.19 -2.50 -8.28
C GLY A 38 5.82 -2.56 -9.76
N ASN A 39 5.70 -3.76 -10.35
CA ASN A 39 5.50 -3.95 -11.80
C ASN A 39 4.15 -4.59 -12.20
N CYS A 40 3.31 -5.03 -11.25
CA CYS A 40 2.09 -5.80 -11.58
C CYS A 40 0.77 -5.21 -11.07
N GLY A 41 0.79 -4.22 -10.15
CA GLY A 41 -0.41 -3.55 -9.65
C GLY A 41 -1.29 -4.36 -8.70
N THR A 42 -1.00 -5.64 -8.44
CA THR A 42 -1.87 -6.50 -7.61
C THR A 42 -2.10 -5.97 -6.19
N CYS A 43 -1.15 -5.21 -5.64
CA CYS A 43 -1.23 -4.63 -4.31
C CYS A 43 -1.55 -3.11 -4.31
N ILE A 44 -2.15 -2.58 -5.38
CA ILE A 44 -2.61 -1.17 -5.43
C ILE A 44 -3.55 -0.89 -4.26
N ALA A 45 -3.47 0.31 -3.70
CA ALA A 45 -4.30 0.75 -2.59
C ALA A 45 -4.53 2.26 -2.68
N THR A 46 -5.71 2.71 -2.26
CA THR A 46 -6.03 4.14 -2.24
C THR A 46 -5.58 4.81 -0.94
N VAL A 47 -4.90 5.94 -1.04
CA VAL A 47 -4.56 6.81 0.10
C VAL A 47 -5.79 7.64 0.47
N LYS A 48 -6.34 7.42 1.66
CA LYS A 48 -7.47 8.23 2.17
C LYS A 48 -7.00 9.52 2.84
N GLU A 49 -5.90 9.45 3.58
CA GLU A 49 -5.33 10.59 4.29
C GLU A 49 -3.80 10.45 4.38
N GLY A 50 -3.09 11.58 4.38
CA GLY A 50 -1.64 11.62 4.48
C GLY A 50 -0.93 11.56 3.13
N LYS A 51 0.37 11.25 3.16
CA LYS A 51 1.23 11.14 1.97
C LYS A 51 2.04 9.86 2.04
N VAL A 52 2.25 9.24 0.88
CA VAL A 52 3.05 8.03 0.72
C VAL A 52 4.05 8.22 -0.42
N THR A 53 5.08 7.38 -0.45
CA THR A 53 6.02 7.33 -1.56
C THR A 53 6.17 5.88 -2.01
N MET A 54 6.33 5.69 -3.32
CA MET A 54 6.61 4.38 -3.90
C MET A 54 8.10 4.28 -4.24
N ARG A 55 8.71 3.15 -3.89
CA ARG A 55 10.11 2.85 -4.26
C ARG A 55 10.25 2.63 -5.76
N LEU A 56 9.28 1.95 -6.36
CA LEU A 56 9.15 1.74 -7.79
C LEU A 56 7.65 1.73 -8.16
N ASN A 57 7.31 2.39 -9.25
CA ASN A 57 5.99 2.31 -9.89
C ASN A 57 6.19 2.21 -11.41
N LYS A 58 5.67 1.14 -12.01
CA LYS A 58 5.61 0.94 -13.47
C LYS A 58 4.18 0.76 -13.98
N VAL A 59 3.18 0.99 -13.14
CA VAL A 59 1.79 0.61 -13.39
C VAL A 59 0.88 1.83 -13.40
N LEU A 60 0.98 2.68 -12.38
CA LEU A 60 0.11 3.85 -12.26
C LEU A 60 0.71 5.04 -13.02
N SER A 61 -0.16 5.77 -13.69
CA SER A 61 0.14 7.10 -14.26
C SER A 61 0.28 8.15 -13.15
N ASP A 62 0.86 9.30 -13.51
CA ASP A 62 1.01 10.42 -12.57
C ASP A 62 -0.35 10.98 -12.13
N GLU A 63 -1.35 10.98 -13.03
CA GLU A 63 -2.73 11.43 -12.73
C GLU A 63 -3.40 10.53 -11.69
N GLU A 64 -3.29 9.20 -11.84
CA GLU A 64 -3.80 8.24 -10.85
C GLU A 64 -3.13 8.45 -9.48
N ILE A 65 -1.82 8.71 -9.44
CA ILE A 65 -1.10 9.00 -8.19
C ILE A 65 -1.60 10.28 -7.53
N GLU A 66 -1.87 11.32 -8.30
CA GLU A 66 -2.40 12.59 -7.78
C GLU A 66 -3.81 12.42 -7.20
N GLU A 67 -4.62 11.54 -7.77
CA GLU A 67 -5.93 11.14 -7.23
C GLU A 67 -5.83 10.22 -6.00
N GLY A 68 -4.63 9.80 -5.63
CA GLY A 68 -4.34 9.00 -4.44
C GLY A 68 -4.42 7.49 -4.67
N LEU A 69 -4.22 7.02 -5.90
CA LEU A 69 -4.00 5.60 -6.22
C LEU A 69 -2.53 5.19 -6.12
#